data_AF-A0A7K4JVF3-F1
#
_entry.id   AF-A0A7K4JVF3-F1
#
_cell.length_a   1.000
_cell.length_b   1.000
_cell.length_c   1.000
_cell.angle_alpha   90.00
_cell.angle_beta   90.00
_cell.angle_gamma   90.00
#
_symmetry.space_group_name_H-M   'P 1'
#
loop_
_entity.id
_entity.type
_entity.pdbx_description
1 polymer ?
#
loop_
_entity_poly.entity_id
_entity_poly.type
_entity_poly.pdbx_seq_one_letter_code
_entity_poly.pdbx_strand_id
1 'polypeptide(L)'
;LPAGPNPQVAKGTHVLVPLGGASPTGWTAEEEEPEEGAEPGDGPALRVRLAPPPDAPIGRYRVSVKTRTAAGDYAAPFRDGDHLVLLFNPWCPDDLVYMENTGDLNEYVLNESGRIFYGTEAQIAERSWNYGQFDPGVLDACLYILDRRGMPHAARGDPIMVARVVSAMVGA
;
A
#
# COMPACT_ATOMS: atom_id res chain seq x y z
N LEU A 1 -9.22 9.43 -2.32
CA LEU A 1 -8.56 8.13 -2.55
C LEU A 1 -9.60 7.03 -2.64
N PRO A 2 -10.14 6.71 -3.82
CA PRO A 2 -10.95 5.53 -4.05
C PRO A 2 -10.08 4.26 -4.14
N ALA A 3 -10.46 3.20 -3.42
CA ALA A 3 -9.88 1.86 -3.51
C ALA A 3 -10.93 0.86 -4.01
N GLY A 4 -10.62 0.14 -5.09
CA GLY A 4 -11.51 -0.83 -5.71
C GLY A 4 -12.61 -0.24 -6.61
N PRO A 5 -13.47 -1.09 -7.21
CA PRO A 5 -14.44 -0.69 -8.23
C PRO A 5 -15.64 0.08 -7.66
N ASN A 6 -15.96 -0.08 -6.37
CA ASN A 6 -17.08 0.58 -5.70
C ASN A 6 -16.61 1.28 -4.42
N PRO A 7 -15.89 2.41 -4.55
CA PRO A 7 -15.31 3.11 -3.42
C PRO A 7 -16.40 3.79 -2.57
N GLN A 8 -16.39 3.56 -1.26
CA GLN A 8 -17.39 4.09 -0.32
C GLN A 8 -16.70 4.75 0.89
N VAL A 9 -17.15 5.96 1.24
CA VAL A 9 -16.63 6.73 2.41
C VAL A 9 -16.85 5.93 3.70
N ALA A 10 -18.05 5.35 3.87
CA ALA A 10 -18.41 4.56 5.04
C ALA A 10 -17.57 3.27 5.22
N LYS A 11 -16.83 2.84 4.18
CA LYS A 11 -16.00 1.63 4.21
C LYS A 11 -14.51 1.92 4.11
N GLY A 12 -14.09 3.18 4.28
CA GLY A 12 -12.70 3.58 4.13
C GLY A 12 -12.11 3.43 2.73
N THR A 13 -12.95 3.12 1.73
CA THR A 13 -12.52 2.90 0.34
C THR A 13 -12.76 4.11 -0.54
N HIS A 14 -13.30 5.21 0.00
CA HIS A 14 -13.27 6.53 -0.61
C HIS A 14 -12.86 7.56 0.44
N VAL A 15 -11.59 7.94 0.44
CA VAL A 15 -11.07 8.87 1.45
C VAL A 15 -11.02 10.29 0.90
N LEU A 16 -11.64 11.23 1.62
CA LEU A 16 -11.46 12.67 1.43
C LEU A 16 -10.57 13.18 2.57
N VAL A 17 -9.40 13.69 2.21
CA VAL A 17 -8.43 14.21 3.18
C VAL A 17 -8.38 15.72 3.03
N PRO A 18 -8.81 16.50 4.03
CA PRO A 18 -8.63 17.95 4.00
C PRO A 18 -7.16 18.30 4.18
N LEU A 19 -6.67 19.32 3.47
CA LEU A 19 -5.33 19.86 3.71
C LEU A 19 -5.30 20.56 5.07
N GLY A 20 -4.30 20.23 5.90
CA GLY A 20 -4.18 20.69 7.29
C GLY A 20 -5.06 19.94 8.28
N GLY A 21 -5.56 18.74 7.94
CA GLY A 21 -6.42 17.97 8.83
C GLY A 21 -6.42 16.47 8.54
N ALA A 22 -7.31 15.77 9.25
CA ALA A 22 -7.49 14.33 9.15
C ALA A 22 -8.85 13.95 8.56
N SER A 23 -8.88 12.87 7.78
CA SER A 23 -10.10 12.22 7.33
C SER A 23 -10.74 11.39 8.47
N PRO A 24 -12.03 11.05 8.38
CA PRO A 24 -12.67 10.12 9.33
C PRO A 24 -12.02 8.73 9.39
N THR A 25 -11.23 8.40 8.37
CA THR A 25 -10.50 7.14 8.22
C THR A 25 -9.03 7.29 8.60
N GLY A 26 -8.64 8.32 9.36
CA GLY A 26 -7.28 8.48 9.90
C GLY A 26 -6.22 9.04 8.94
N TRP A 27 -6.48 9.08 7.62
CA TRP A 27 -5.54 9.70 6.68
C TRP A 27 -5.37 11.19 6.96
N THR A 28 -4.14 11.70 6.88
CA THR A 28 -3.82 13.12 7.03
C THR A 28 -3.13 13.68 5.79
N ALA A 29 -3.31 14.98 5.55
CA ALA A 29 -2.61 15.71 4.52
C ALA A 29 -2.13 17.05 5.07
N GLU A 30 -0.83 17.30 5.01
CA GLU A 30 -0.21 18.51 5.55
C GLU A 30 0.62 19.20 4.46
N GLU A 31 0.62 20.53 4.47
CA GLU A 31 1.51 21.31 3.61
C GLU A 31 2.95 21.12 4.11
N GLU A 32 3.86 20.89 3.16
CA GLU A 32 5.27 20.68 3.45
C GLU A 32 6.05 21.83 2.85
N GLU A 33 6.91 22.46 3.66
CA GLU A 33 7.80 23.50 3.16
C GLU A 33 8.83 22.88 2.20
N PRO A 34 9.24 23.60 1.13
CA PRO A 34 10.30 23.13 0.26
C PRO A 34 11.59 22.92 1.07
N GLU A 35 12.29 21.81 0.82
CA GLU A 35 13.62 21.58 1.42
C GLU A 35 14.57 22.74 1.07
N GLU A 36 15.42 23.12 2.03
CA GLU A 36 16.47 24.13 1.81
C GLU A 36 17.39 23.68 0.65
N GLY A 37 17.42 24.46 -0.42
CA GLY A 37 18.21 24.16 -1.62
C GLY A 37 17.46 23.40 -2.72
N ALA A 38 16.15 23.18 -2.59
CA ALA A 38 15.35 22.69 -3.71
C ALA A 38 15.35 23.70 -4.87
N GLU A 39 15.77 23.23 -6.05
CA GLU A 39 15.69 24.04 -7.28
C GLU A 39 14.25 24.51 -7.50
N PRO A 40 14.02 25.80 -7.80
CA PRO A 40 12.70 26.29 -8.13
C PRO A 40 12.15 25.51 -9.32
N GLY A 41 11.00 24.84 -9.14
CA GLY A 41 10.26 24.28 -10.25
C GLY A 41 9.78 25.37 -11.22
N ASP A 42 9.42 24.97 -12.43
CA ASP A 42 8.87 25.89 -13.45
C ASP A 42 7.40 26.23 -13.10
N GLY A 43 7.20 27.10 -12.10
CA GLY A 43 5.90 27.61 -11.68
C GLY A 43 5.54 27.40 -10.20
N PRO A 44 4.35 27.90 -9.77
CA PRO A 44 3.88 27.74 -8.40
C PRO A 44 3.57 26.26 -8.12
N ALA A 45 4.25 25.68 -7.13
CA ALA A 45 4.08 24.31 -6.70
C ALA A 45 3.77 24.25 -5.19
N LEU A 46 2.82 23.39 -4.82
CA LEU A 46 2.47 23.09 -3.44
C LEU A 46 2.92 21.65 -3.14
N ARG A 47 3.78 21.46 -2.13
CA ARG A 47 4.13 20.14 -1.63
C ARG A 47 3.15 19.76 -0.52
N VAL A 48 2.62 18.55 -0.63
CA VAL A 48 1.67 18.00 0.34
C VAL A 48 2.16 16.65 0.79
N ARG A 49 2.38 16.49 2.09
CA ARG A 49 2.65 15.21 2.72
C ARG A 49 1.32 14.51 2.99
N LEU A 50 1.12 13.36 2.37
CA LEU A 50 -0.05 12.50 2.58
C LEU A 50 0.36 11.31 3.44
N ALA A 51 -0.30 11.08 4.58
CA ALA A 51 -0.02 9.94 5.45
C ALA A 51 -1.27 9.06 5.65
N PRO A 52 -1.19 7.75 5.34
CA PRO A 52 -2.22 6.79 5.69
C PRO A 52 -2.16 6.41 7.18
N PRO A 53 -3.27 5.97 7.80
CA PRO A 53 -3.19 5.27 9.08
C PRO A 53 -2.53 3.89 8.91
N PRO A 54 -1.98 3.30 9.99
CA PRO A 54 -1.32 1.99 9.94
C PRO A 54 -2.21 0.83 9.52
N ASP A 55 -3.53 0.94 9.71
CA ASP A 55 -4.54 -0.07 9.37
C ASP A 55 -5.21 0.19 8.00
N ALA A 56 -4.69 1.14 7.22
CA ALA A 56 -5.24 1.46 5.91
C ALA A 56 -5.21 0.22 4.99
N PRO A 57 -6.31 -0.08 4.26
CA PRO A 57 -6.32 -1.25 3.40
C PRO A 57 -5.22 -1.25 2.34
N ILE A 58 -4.53 -2.37 2.14
CA ILE A 58 -3.53 -2.44 1.07
C ILE A 58 -4.17 -2.48 -0.33
N GLY A 59 -3.42 -2.02 -1.33
CA GLY A 59 -3.77 -2.12 -2.74
C GLY A 59 -3.65 -0.80 -3.50
N ARG A 60 -4.31 -0.75 -4.68
CA ARG A 60 -4.28 0.41 -5.57
C ARG A 60 -5.30 1.46 -5.17
N TYR A 61 -4.83 2.67 -4.93
CA TYR A 61 -5.62 3.87 -4.70
C TYR A 61 -5.51 4.82 -5.87
N ARG A 62 -6.64 5.41 -6.28
CA ARG A 62 -6.61 6.54 -7.20
C ARG A 62 -6.44 7.84 -6.41
N VAL A 63 -5.50 8.69 -6.83
CA VAL A 63 -5.28 10.00 -6.20
C VAL A 63 -5.89 11.09 -7.08
N SER A 64 -6.63 12.02 -6.49
CA SER A 64 -7.20 13.16 -7.20
C SER A 64 -7.27 14.36 -6.27
N VAL A 65 -6.89 15.53 -6.77
CA VAL A 65 -6.96 16.79 -6.01
C VAL A 65 -8.28 17.50 -6.34
N LYS A 66 -8.97 17.97 -5.29
CA LYS A 66 -10.15 18.82 -5.41
C LYS A 66 -9.85 20.17 -4.78
N THR A 67 -10.14 21.24 -5.49
CA THR A 67 -10.02 22.60 -5.02
C THR A 67 -11.40 23.25 -4.95
N ARG A 68 -11.63 24.04 -3.91
CA ARG A 68 -12.84 24.85 -3.75
C ARG A 68 -12.43 26.31 -3.72
N THR A 69 -12.97 27.09 -4.64
CA THR A 69 -12.70 28.52 -4.76
C THR A 69 -14.01 29.31 -4.77
N ALA A 70 -13.94 30.63 -4.70
CA ALA A 70 -15.12 31.48 -4.86
C ALA A 70 -15.81 31.30 -6.24
N ALA A 71 -15.07 30.82 -7.25
CA ALA A 71 -15.59 30.54 -8.59
C ALA A 71 -16.26 29.15 -8.70
N GLY A 72 -16.19 28.33 -7.65
CA GLY A 72 -16.79 26.99 -7.60
C GLY A 72 -15.80 25.88 -7.25
N ASP A 73 -16.29 24.65 -7.34
CA ASP A 73 -15.53 23.42 -7.09
C ASP A 73 -14.86 22.94 -8.38
N TYR A 74 -13.57 22.64 -8.30
CA TYR A 74 -12.80 22.00 -9.37
C TYR A 74 -12.21 20.68 -8.86
N ALA A 75 -12.28 19.64 -9.69
CA ALA A 75 -11.61 18.37 -9.45
C ALA A 75 -10.66 18.11 -10.61
N ALA A 76 -9.37 17.96 -10.30
CA ALA A 76 -8.40 17.57 -11.31
C ALA A 76 -8.79 16.21 -11.91
N PRO A 77 -8.77 16.05 -13.25
CA PRO A 77 -9.05 14.77 -13.87
C PRO A 77 -8.00 13.76 -13.43
N PHE A 78 -8.44 12.54 -13.12
CA PHE A 78 -7.53 11.42 -12.89
C PHE A 78 -6.82 11.10 -14.21
N ARG A 79 -5.48 11.03 -14.20
CA ARG A 79 -4.72 10.57 -15.35
C ARG A 79 -4.42 9.08 -15.17
N ASP A 80 -4.58 8.31 -16.23
CA ASP A 80 -4.20 6.90 -16.21
C ASP A 80 -2.71 6.79 -15.92
N GLY A 81 -2.37 6.12 -14.81
CA GLY A 81 -1.01 6.06 -14.26
C GLY A 81 -0.89 6.63 -12.86
N ASP A 82 -1.77 7.54 -12.43
CA ASP A 82 -1.69 8.23 -11.13
C ASP A 82 -2.27 7.38 -9.98
N HIS A 83 -1.78 6.15 -9.85
CA HIS A 83 -2.17 5.25 -8.78
C HIS A 83 -1.08 5.15 -7.72
N LEU A 84 -1.49 5.27 -6.46
CA LEU A 84 -0.67 4.97 -5.31
C LEU A 84 -0.91 3.51 -4.93
N VAL A 85 0.15 2.71 -4.83
CA VAL A 85 0.05 1.39 -4.20
C VAL A 85 0.41 1.53 -2.74
N LEU A 86 -0.52 1.19 -1.85
CA LEU A 86 -0.26 1.08 -0.43
C LEU A 86 -0.04 -0.38 -0.07
N LEU A 87 1.01 -0.66 0.70
CA LEU A 87 1.36 -1.97 1.23
C LEU A 87 1.39 -1.92 2.75
N PHE A 88 1.43 -3.09 3.38
CA PHE A 88 1.74 -3.19 4.80
C PHE A 88 3.12 -2.60 5.10
N ASN A 89 3.29 -2.03 6.28
CA ASN A 89 4.50 -1.32 6.68
C ASN A 89 5.17 -1.95 7.90
N PRO A 90 6.07 -2.92 7.72
CA PRO A 90 6.74 -3.59 8.83
C PRO A 90 7.78 -2.73 9.55
N TRP A 91 8.04 -1.50 9.09
CA TRP A 91 8.85 -0.49 9.80
C TRP A 91 8.03 0.40 10.74
N CYS A 92 6.70 0.37 10.67
CA CYS A 92 5.83 1.19 11.50
C CYS A 92 5.44 0.45 12.77
N PRO A 93 5.78 0.94 13.99
CA PRO A 93 5.43 0.27 15.25
C PRO A 93 3.93 0.09 15.48
N ASP A 94 3.10 0.91 14.84
CA ASP A 94 1.65 0.87 14.96
C ASP A 94 0.99 -0.05 13.91
N ASP A 95 1.75 -0.59 12.95
CA ASP A 95 1.26 -1.55 11.97
C ASP A 95 1.29 -2.97 12.55
N LEU A 96 0.26 -3.77 12.26
CA LEU A 96 0.14 -5.14 12.74
C LEU A 96 1.25 -6.07 12.25
N VAL A 97 1.95 -5.72 11.16
CA VAL A 97 3.10 -6.48 10.65
C VAL A 97 4.46 -5.95 11.11
N TYR A 98 4.49 -5.04 12.09
CA TYR A 98 5.72 -4.47 12.61
C TYR A 98 6.74 -5.53 13.04
N MET A 99 8.00 -5.30 12.69
CA MET A 99 9.13 -6.07 13.21
C MET A 99 10.09 -5.16 13.96
N GLU A 100 10.28 -5.44 15.25
CA GLU A 100 11.17 -4.66 16.13
C GLU A 100 12.63 -4.68 15.64
N ASN A 101 13.10 -5.85 15.22
CA ASN A 101 14.44 -5.99 14.66
C ASN A 101 14.44 -5.64 13.17
N THR A 102 14.75 -4.39 12.85
CA THR A 102 14.81 -3.93 11.46
C THR A 102 15.89 -4.62 10.62
N GLY A 103 16.91 -5.22 11.25
CA GLY A 103 17.91 -6.02 10.56
C GLY A 103 17.33 -7.27 9.89
N ASP A 104 16.29 -7.85 10.49
CA ASP A 104 15.62 -9.06 10.01
C ASP A 104 14.70 -8.77 8.80
N LEU A 105 14.29 -7.52 8.60
CA LEU A 105 13.49 -7.12 7.44
C LEU A 105 14.21 -7.34 6.12
N ASN A 106 15.55 -7.30 6.13
CA ASN A 106 16.34 -7.65 4.96
C ASN A 106 16.10 -9.10 4.54
N GLU A 107 15.91 -10.02 5.48
CA GLU A 107 15.69 -11.44 5.20
C GLU A 107 14.21 -11.74 4.92
N TYR A 108 13.29 -11.23 5.74
CA TYR A 108 11.88 -11.65 5.67
C TYR A 108 11.02 -10.83 4.69
N VAL A 109 11.49 -9.65 4.27
CA VAL A 109 10.72 -8.75 3.40
C VAL A 109 11.48 -8.43 2.12
N LEU A 110 12.76 -8.06 2.22
CA LEU A 110 13.54 -7.55 1.09
C LEU A 110 14.32 -8.64 0.33
N ASN A 111 14.55 -9.81 0.92
CA ASN A 111 15.27 -10.89 0.25
C ASN A 111 14.35 -11.59 -0.77
N GLU A 112 14.78 -11.61 -2.04
CA GLU A 112 14.05 -12.25 -3.14
C GLU A 112 14.47 -13.69 -3.40
N SER A 113 15.43 -14.22 -2.66
CA SER A 113 15.97 -15.56 -2.86
C SER A 113 16.09 -16.29 -1.54
N GLY A 114 15.46 -17.46 -1.47
CA GLY A 114 15.42 -18.30 -0.29
C GLY A 114 15.98 -19.69 -0.51
N ARG A 115 15.96 -20.48 0.56
CA ARG A 115 16.29 -21.90 0.54
C ARG A 115 15.16 -22.68 1.17
N ILE A 116 14.72 -23.73 0.48
CA ILE A 116 13.72 -24.67 0.97
C ILE A 116 14.45 -25.94 1.37
N PHE A 117 14.37 -26.28 2.66
CA PHE A 117 14.91 -27.52 3.20
C PHE A 117 13.90 -28.66 3.03
N TYR A 118 14.40 -29.85 2.70
CA TYR A 118 13.60 -31.07 2.51
C TYR A 118 14.44 -32.31 2.83
N GLY A 119 13.83 -33.49 2.73
CA GLY A 119 14.49 -34.76 3.03
C GLY A 119 14.06 -35.29 4.40
N THR A 120 15.01 -35.83 5.15
CA THR A 120 14.75 -36.39 6.49
C THR A 120 15.66 -35.72 7.51
N GLU A 121 15.37 -35.90 8.80
CA GLU A 121 16.25 -35.41 9.88
C GLU A 121 17.69 -35.92 9.73
N ALA A 122 17.87 -37.17 9.29
CA ALA A 122 19.18 -37.78 9.07
C ALA A 122 19.87 -37.35 7.76
N GLN A 123 19.11 -36.77 6.84
CA GLN A 123 19.61 -36.35 5.52
C GLN A 123 18.85 -35.11 5.06
N ILE A 124 19.32 -33.96 5.54
CA ILE A 124 18.79 -32.65 5.17
C ILE A 124 19.34 -32.28 3.80
N ALA A 125 18.44 -32.06 2.85
CA ALA A 125 18.73 -31.49 1.56
C ALA A 125 18.11 -30.09 1.46
N GLU A 126 18.58 -29.33 0.47
CA GLU A 126 18.14 -27.96 0.25
C GLU A 126 17.96 -27.67 -1.24
N ARG A 127 17.10 -26.71 -1.53
CA ARG A 127 16.89 -26.19 -2.89
C ARG A 127 16.78 -24.68 -2.81
N SER A 128 17.52 -23.98 -3.67
CA SER A 128 17.33 -22.54 -3.85
C SER A 128 15.96 -22.25 -4.46
N TRP A 129 15.31 -21.20 -3.99
CA TRP A 129 14.02 -20.76 -4.49
C TRP A 129 14.06 -19.26 -4.79
N ASN A 130 13.66 -18.88 -5.99
CA ASN A 130 13.50 -17.47 -6.34
C ASN A 130 12.07 -17.03 -5.98
N TYR A 131 11.93 -16.14 -5.01
CA TYR A 131 10.66 -15.50 -4.68
C TYR A 131 10.28 -14.45 -5.72
N GLY A 132 11.25 -13.66 -6.18
CA GLY A 132 11.11 -12.66 -7.26
C GLY A 132 10.00 -11.63 -7.01
N GLN A 133 9.76 -11.23 -5.76
CA GLN A 133 8.63 -10.34 -5.43
C GLN A 133 8.72 -8.94 -6.07
N PHE A 134 9.92 -8.49 -6.47
CA PHE A 134 10.12 -7.21 -7.16
C PHE A 134 10.16 -7.35 -8.68
N ASP A 135 10.03 -8.56 -9.23
CA ASP A 135 9.96 -8.76 -10.67
C ASP A 135 8.69 -8.08 -11.27
N PRO A 136 8.80 -7.51 -12.48
CA PRO A 136 7.69 -6.81 -13.12
C PRO A 136 6.40 -7.66 -13.18
N GLY A 137 5.30 -7.09 -12.68
CA GLY A 137 3.98 -7.70 -12.71
C GLY A 137 3.67 -8.67 -11.56
N VAL A 138 4.64 -9.03 -10.71
CA VAL A 138 4.39 -9.93 -9.57
C VAL A 138 3.48 -9.26 -8.54
N LEU A 139 3.76 -8.02 -8.16
CA LEU A 139 2.89 -7.23 -7.30
C LEU A 139 1.48 -7.09 -7.90
N ASP A 140 1.39 -6.84 -9.20
CA ASP A 140 0.11 -6.68 -9.88
C ASP A 140 -0.72 -7.97 -9.85
N ALA A 141 -0.06 -9.12 -10.03
CA ALA A 141 -0.66 -10.44 -9.92
C ALA A 141 -1.12 -10.75 -8.48
N CYS A 142 -0.32 -10.39 -7.46
CA CYS A 142 -0.69 -10.54 -6.05
C CYS A 142 -1.98 -9.77 -5.73
N LEU A 143 -2.08 -8.51 -6.15
CA LEU A 143 -3.28 -7.70 -5.95
C LEU A 143 -4.48 -8.26 -6.74
N TYR A 144 -4.25 -8.73 -7.96
CA TYR A 144 -5.28 -9.36 -8.79
C TYR A 144 -5.85 -10.64 -8.15
N ILE A 145 -5.02 -11.43 -7.48
CA ILE A 145 -5.47 -12.64 -6.77
C ILE A 145 -6.49 -12.30 -5.67
N LEU A 146 -6.24 -11.22 -4.91
CA LEU A 146 -7.17 -10.74 -3.89
C LEU A 146 -8.50 -10.27 -4.49
N ASP A 147 -8.45 -9.59 -5.64
CA ASP A 147 -9.63 -9.17 -6.41
C ASP A 147 -10.43 -10.38 -6.91
N ARG A 148 -9.75 -11.36 -7.52
CA ARG A 148 -10.37 -12.56 -8.10
C ARG A 148 -11.10 -13.41 -7.07
N ARG A 149 -10.66 -13.40 -5.81
CA ARG A 149 -11.34 -14.10 -4.70
C ARG A 149 -12.46 -13.28 -4.06
N GLY A 150 -12.74 -12.10 -4.58
CA GLY A 150 -13.79 -11.23 -4.06
C GLY A 150 -13.50 -10.73 -2.66
N MET A 151 -12.22 -10.66 -2.25
CA MET A 151 -11.85 -10.14 -0.94
C MET A 151 -12.29 -8.67 -0.85
N PRO A 152 -13.17 -8.30 0.10
CA PRO A 152 -13.61 -6.92 0.26
C PRO A 152 -12.40 -6.01 0.47
N HIS A 153 -12.31 -4.91 -0.29
CA HIS A 153 -11.18 -3.98 -0.19
C HIS A 153 -10.99 -3.45 1.23
N ALA A 154 -12.07 -3.15 1.96
CA ALA A 154 -12.00 -2.68 3.35
C ALA A 154 -11.36 -3.70 4.32
N ALA A 155 -11.39 -4.99 4.00
CA ALA A 155 -10.79 -6.03 4.84
C ALA A 155 -9.29 -6.25 4.54
N ARG A 156 -8.71 -5.55 3.56
CA ARG A 156 -7.30 -5.72 3.15
C ARG A 156 -6.32 -5.03 4.08
N GLY A 157 -6.79 -4.29 5.09
CA GLY A 157 -5.93 -3.75 6.16
C GLY A 157 -5.59 -4.79 7.23
N ASP A 158 -6.22 -5.97 7.21
CA ASP A 158 -5.98 -7.03 8.17
C ASP A 158 -5.05 -8.11 7.56
N PRO A 159 -3.79 -8.24 8.02
CA PRO A 159 -2.85 -9.22 7.49
C PRO A 159 -3.29 -10.67 7.73
N ILE A 160 -4.07 -10.95 8.78
CA ILE A 160 -4.62 -12.30 9.07
C ILE A 160 -5.61 -12.70 7.97
N MET A 161 -6.48 -11.77 7.60
CA MET A 161 -7.47 -12.00 6.54
C MET A 161 -6.82 -12.12 5.16
N VAL A 162 -5.81 -11.30 4.88
CA VAL A 162 -5.02 -11.39 3.64
C VAL A 162 -4.32 -12.75 3.57
N ALA A 163 -3.61 -13.16 4.61
CA ALA A 163 -2.93 -14.45 4.66
C ALA A 163 -3.89 -15.63 4.43
N ARG A 164 -5.06 -15.61 5.06
CA ARG A 164 -6.09 -16.64 4.88
C ARG A 164 -6.56 -16.77 3.43
N VAL A 165 -6.77 -15.64 2.74
CA VAL A 165 -7.16 -15.64 1.32
C VAL A 165 -6.04 -16.18 0.44
N VAL A 166 -4.79 -15.77 0.69
CA VAL A 166 -3.62 -16.21 -0.07
C VAL A 166 -3.35 -17.71 0.12
N SER A 167 -3.40 -18.24 1.34
CA SER A 167 -3.21 -19.68 1.57
C SER A 167 -4.26 -20.54 0.87
N ALA A 168 -5.51 -20.06 0.80
CA ALA A 168 -6.58 -20.75 0.09
C ALA A 168 -6.44 -20.72 -1.45
N MET A 169 -5.47 -19.98 -1.99
CA MET A 169 -5.16 -19.92 -3.43
C MET A 169 -4.04 -20.86 -3.84
N VAL A 170 -3.07 -21.11 -2.95
CA VAL A 170 -1.90 -21.94 -3.26
C VAL A 170 -2.25 -23.44 -3.26
N GLY A 171 -3.26 -23.85 -2.48
CA GLY A 171 -3.71 -25.24 -2.38
C GLY A 171 -4.85 -25.65 -3.31
N ALA A 172 -5.19 -24.83 -4.32
CA ALA A 172 -6.32 -25.06 -5.23
C ALA A 172 -5.92 -25.75 -6.53
#